data_AF-A0A9E5NVI1-F1
#
_entry.id   AF-A0A9E5NVI1-F1
#
_cell.length_a   1.000
_cell.length_b   1.000
_cell.length_c   1.000
_cell.angle_alpha   90.00
_cell.angle_beta   90.00
_cell.angle_gamma   90.00
#
_symmetry.space_group_name_H-M   'P 1'
#
loop_
_entity.id
_entity.type
_entity.pdbx_description
1 polymer ?
#
loop_
_entity_poly.entity_id
_entity_poly.type
_entity_poly.pdbx_seq_one_letter_code
_entity_poly.pdbx_strand_id
1 'polypeptide(L)'
;MEIRDTRVLILGGSGLVGMAIARRMLRHQPARLTITALTENETEEGFTELKELAAGNTEIARNWGDLMVATEFKDEPRRELVESPEKRRVLLDDIYGPLGRERLERSYLYQLLIREKPDIVVDCVNTATAIAYQDVFSSVKQVRAQLKSDCENINDVVERHLAIIYMPQLIRHVHILLEALRDAGTQFYLKVGTSGTGGMGLNIPFTHSEQRPSNMLLAKSSVAGAHSLLLFLTARTPGTPAVKEIKPTAAIAWKSIGDGPLSWRGKALERFDTTEPVPFAEALDDEKGAWKKLDGQLEAVHIDMGENGLFSRDEFEAISSLGLMELVTTEEIAQAVLREIRGKPTGLDIVSALDSASMGPTYRGGVLRELALRRIEELEQQAGTRSVAFEMLGPPRLSKLLFEAHILEVLYETLEAAAELDPEQTAKDAAGLLAANGELRVSIVSIGLPIIDPDGDKVFRGPELKVRPEKGAAVDEKLIARGWVDLRPSNWRLWRDRIRNFVKDVAEAPSPDQGSIADVDQASRSKNIRPGAVVAWIFKREDGGERAKR
;
A
#
# COMPACT_ATOMS: atom_id res chain seq x y z
N MET A 1 -12.09 -1.99 -20.35
CA MET A 1 -11.85 -3.44 -20.45
C MET A 1 -13.16 -4.16 -20.76
N GLU A 2 -13.13 -5.24 -21.54
CA GLU A 2 -14.30 -6.12 -21.74
C GLU A 2 -14.39 -7.10 -20.57
N ILE A 3 -15.60 -7.35 -20.06
CA ILE A 3 -15.82 -8.23 -18.88
C ILE A 3 -16.08 -9.67 -19.31
N ARG A 4 -16.60 -9.86 -20.53
CA ARG A 4 -16.87 -11.18 -21.07
C ARG A 4 -15.63 -12.05 -21.08
N ASP A 5 -15.79 -13.33 -20.72
CA ASP A 5 -14.74 -14.36 -20.69
C ASP A 5 -13.55 -14.04 -19.74
N THR A 6 -13.71 -13.06 -18.83
CA THR A 6 -12.70 -12.74 -17.80
C THR A 6 -12.92 -13.50 -16.50
N ARG A 7 -11.87 -13.58 -15.67
CA ARG A 7 -11.90 -14.07 -14.30
C ARG A 7 -12.07 -12.90 -13.34
N VAL A 8 -13.20 -12.82 -12.66
CA VAL A 8 -13.55 -11.73 -11.75
C VAL A 8 -13.49 -12.22 -10.31
N LEU A 9 -12.77 -11.50 -9.45
CA LEU A 9 -12.74 -11.70 -8.00
C LEU A 9 -13.34 -10.48 -7.29
N ILE A 10 -14.36 -10.70 -6.46
CA ILE A 10 -14.97 -9.66 -5.64
C ILE A 10 -14.61 -9.91 -4.18
N LEU A 11 -13.70 -9.10 -3.63
CA LEU A 11 -13.36 -9.16 -2.21
C LEU A 11 -14.51 -8.53 -1.40
N GLY A 12 -15.05 -9.22 -0.40
CA GLY A 12 -16.27 -8.78 0.28
C GLY A 12 -17.53 -8.88 -0.58
N GLY A 13 -17.55 -9.86 -1.50
CA GLY A 13 -18.64 -10.11 -2.45
C GLY A 13 -19.97 -10.53 -1.82
N SER A 14 -19.99 -11.05 -0.59
CA SER A 14 -21.23 -11.34 0.15
C SER A 14 -21.90 -10.09 0.73
N GLY A 15 -21.17 -8.97 0.82
CA GLY A 15 -21.70 -7.71 1.32
C GLY A 15 -22.68 -7.08 0.33
N LEU A 16 -23.49 -6.14 0.82
CA LEU A 16 -24.51 -5.40 0.06
C LEU A 16 -24.03 -4.90 -1.32
N VAL A 17 -22.92 -4.17 -1.34
CA VAL A 17 -22.35 -3.62 -2.57
C VAL A 17 -21.72 -4.71 -3.43
N GLY A 18 -20.99 -5.65 -2.80
CA GLY A 18 -20.34 -6.76 -3.49
C GLY A 18 -21.34 -7.62 -4.27
N MET A 19 -22.48 -7.92 -3.66
CA MET A 19 -23.54 -8.71 -4.28
C MET A 19 -24.21 -7.96 -5.45
N ALA A 20 -24.50 -6.66 -5.30
CA ALA A 20 -25.03 -5.85 -6.39
C ALA A 20 -24.08 -5.78 -7.60
N ILE A 21 -22.78 -5.70 -7.35
CA ILE A 21 -21.74 -5.77 -8.38
C ILE A 21 -21.72 -7.16 -9.02
N ALA A 22 -21.73 -8.23 -8.22
CA ALA A 22 -21.74 -9.61 -8.69
C ALA A 22 -22.92 -9.89 -9.63
N ARG A 23 -24.14 -9.54 -9.22
CA ARG A 23 -25.37 -9.66 -10.03
C ARG A 23 -25.25 -8.96 -11.39
N ARG A 24 -24.61 -7.79 -11.43
CA ARG A 24 -24.42 -7.04 -12.68
C ARG A 24 -23.29 -7.59 -13.53
N MET A 25 -22.19 -8.04 -12.92
CA MET A 25 -21.09 -8.70 -13.61
C MET A 25 -21.58 -9.94 -14.37
N LEU A 26 -22.48 -10.74 -13.78
CA LEU A 26 -23.05 -11.93 -14.43
C LEU A 26 -23.71 -11.65 -15.77
N ARG A 27 -24.34 -10.47 -15.94
CA ARG A 27 -24.97 -10.06 -17.21
C ARG A 27 -23.96 -9.89 -18.35
N HIS A 28 -22.67 -9.80 -18.02
CA HIS A 28 -21.58 -9.69 -18.98
C HIS A 28 -20.88 -11.03 -19.26
N GLN A 29 -21.36 -12.13 -18.69
CA GLN A 29 -20.86 -13.49 -18.95
C GLN A 29 -19.33 -13.60 -18.75
N PRO A 30 -18.80 -13.31 -17.55
CA PRO A 30 -17.40 -13.61 -17.24
C PRO A 30 -17.18 -15.13 -17.31
N ALA A 31 -15.95 -15.57 -17.55
CA ALA A 31 -15.62 -16.99 -17.52
C ALA A 31 -15.75 -17.55 -16.10
N ARG A 32 -15.35 -16.75 -15.10
CA ARG A 32 -15.46 -17.10 -13.67
C ARG A 32 -15.78 -15.88 -12.83
N LEU A 33 -16.66 -16.04 -11.86
CA LEU A 33 -16.98 -15.04 -10.84
C LEU A 33 -16.78 -15.64 -9.45
N THR A 34 -15.79 -15.14 -8.73
CA THR A 34 -15.47 -15.55 -7.37
C THR A 34 -15.87 -14.45 -6.38
N ILE A 35 -16.66 -14.80 -5.36
CA ILE A 35 -16.96 -13.89 -4.24
C ILE A 35 -16.20 -14.28 -2.98
N THR A 36 -15.91 -13.30 -2.11
CA THR A 36 -15.35 -13.59 -0.79
C THR A 36 -16.10 -12.95 0.37
N ALA A 37 -15.95 -13.53 1.56
CA ALA A 37 -16.40 -12.97 2.83
C ALA A 37 -15.41 -13.28 3.96
N LEU A 38 -15.72 -12.85 5.19
CA LEU A 38 -14.90 -13.18 6.35
C LEU A 38 -15.12 -14.65 6.76
N THR A 39 -16.37 -15.11 6.74
CA THR A 39 -16.75 -16.47 7.15
C THR A 39 -17.32 -17.29 6.00
N GLU A 40 -17.25 -18.62 6.12
CA GLU A 40 -17.83 -19.52 5.12
C GLU A 40 -19.35 -19.31 4.97
N ASN A 41 -20.06 -19.17 6.09
CA ASN A 41 -21.51 -19.02 6.11
C ASN A 41 -21.97 -17.77 5.33
N GLU A 42 -21.27 -16.64 5.47
CA GLU A 42 -21.57 -15.42 4.71
C GLU A 42 -21.44 -15.62 3.20
N THR A 43 -20.53 -16.50 2.75
CA THR A 43 -20.40 -16.80 1.32
C THR A 43 -21.42 -17.79 0.80
N GLU A 44 -22.00 -18.64 1.63
CA GLU A 44 -22.95 -19.68 1.22
C GLU A 44 -24.23 -19.08 0.62
N GLU A 45 -24.82 -18.10 1.31
CA GLU A 45 -26.04 -17.41 0.86
C GLU A 45 -25.81 -16.75 -0.50
N GLY A 46 -24.76 -15.94 -0.60
CA GLY A 46 -24.43 -15.23 -1.83
C GLY A 46 -24.05 -16.15 -2.99
N PHE A 47 -23.39 -17.27 -2.69
CA PHE A 47 -23.02 -18.27 -3.69
C PHE A 47 -24.25 -18.96 -4.28
N THR A 48 -25.20 -19.34 -3.43
CA THR A 48 -26.45 -19.98 -3.85
C THR A 48 -27.24 -19.04 -4.76
N GLU A 49 -27.41 -17.79 -4.36
CA GLU A 49 -28.10 -16.78 -5.16
C GLU A 49 -27.44 -16.55 -6.52
N LEU A 50 -26.11 -16.38 -6.55
CA LEU A 50 -25.38 -16.16 -7.81
C LEU A 50 -25.42 -17.36 -8.73
N LYS A 51 -25.45 -18.59 -8.20
CA LYS A 51 -25.62 -19.81 -9.01
C LYS A 51 -26.99 -19.87 -9.69
N GLU A 52 -28.05 -19.46 -9.00
CA GLU A 52 -29.39 -19.39 -9.58
C GLU A 52 -29.50 -18.33 -10.67
N LEU A 53 -28.80 -17.21 -10.51
CA LEU A 53 -28.77 -16.10 -11.47
C LEU A 53 -27.80 -16.31 -12.65
N ALA A 54 -26.83 -17.21 -12.51
CA ALA A 54 -25.82 -17.46 -13.53
C ALA A 54 -26.48 -18.09 -14.78
N ALA A 55 -26.70 -17.26 -15.80
CA ALA A 55 -27.13 -17.71 -17.11
C ALA A 55 -25.91 -18.00 -18.00
N GLY A 56 -25.76 -19.25 -18.47
CA GLY A 56 -24.69 -19.67 -19.38
C GLY A 56 -23.57 -20.45 -18.71
N ASN A 57 -22.33 -20.28 -19.19
CA ASN A 57 -21.17 -21.09 -18.79
C ASN A 57 -20.25 -20.42 -17.75
N THR A 58 -20.72 -19.37 -17.06
CA THR A 58 -19.93 -18.70 -16.03
C THR A 58 -19.74 -19.62 -14.82
N GLU A 59 -18.48 -19.89 -14.46
CA GLU A 59 -18.15 -20.61 -13.24
C GLU A 59 -18.33 -19.71 -12.01
N ILE A 60 -19.18 -20.11 -11.06
CA ILE A 60 -19.34 -19.41 -9.78
C ILE A 60 -18.49 -20.09 -8.71
N ALA A 61 -17.66 -19.31 -8.01
CA ALA A 61 -16.80 -19.79 -6.94
C ALA A 61 -16.89 -18.89 -5.70
N ARG A 62 -16.41 -19.40 -4.57
CA ARG A 62 -16.39 -18.66 -3.30
C ARG A 62 -15.13 -18.96 -2.49
N ASN A 63 -14.70 -18.01 -1.67
CA ASN A 63 -13.60 -18.15 -0.72
C ASN A 63 -13.86 -17.32 0.54
N TRP A 64 -13.29 -17.68 1.68
CA TRP A 64 -13.50 -16.93 2.94
C TRP A 64 -12.24 -16.85 3.81
N GLY A 65 -12.20 -15.87 4.68
CA GLY A 65 -11.15 -15.66 5.69
C GLY A 65 -10.63 -14.21 5.72
N ASP A 66 -9.94 -13.87 6.80
CA ASP A 66 -9.31 -12.57 6.99
C ASP A 66 -8.13 -12.37 6.01
N LEU A 67 -8.27 -11.37 5.12
CA LEU A 67 -7.28 -11.02 4.11
C LEU A 67 -6.02 -10.33 4.69
N MET A 68 -6.04 -9.98 5.98
CA MET A 68 -4.98 -9.21 6.65
C MET A 68 -3.98 -10.09 7.39
N VAL A 69 -4.13 -11.42 7.34
CA VAL A 69 -3.31 -12.38 8.12
C VAL A 69 -2.70 -13.49 7.25
N ALA A 70 -1.82 -14.27 7.86
CA ALA A 70 -1.30 -15.50 7.28
C ALA A 70 -2.42 -16.52 7.07
N THR A 71 -2.27 -17.39 6.06
CA THR A 71 -3.29 -18.36 5.66
C THR A 71 -3.70 -19.30 6.79
N GLU A 72 -2.76 -19.69 7.65
CA GLU A 72 -3.01 -20.55 8.81
C GLU A 72 -3.95 -19.90 9.85
N PHE A 73 -4.05 -18.57 9.87
CA PHE A 73 -4.86 -17.80 10.82
C PHE A 73 -6.12 -17.20 10.19
N LYS A 74 -6.40 -17.47 8.90
CA LYS A 74 -7.45 -16.75 8.15
C LYS A 74 -8.86 -16.92 8.75
N ASP A 75 -9.11 -18.02 9.45
CA ASP A 75 -10.41 -18.35 10.04
C ASP A 75 -10.48 -17.99 11.53
N GLU A 76 -9.40 -17.45 12.10
CA GLU A 76 -9.33 -17.11 13.51
C GLU A 76 -9.73 -15.65 13.78
N PRO A 77 -10.49 -15.38 14.87
CA PRO A 77 -10.77 -14.01 15.28
C PRO A 77 -9.49 -13.24 15.60
N ARG A 78 -9.39 -12.04 15.04
CA ARG A 78 -8.24 -11.14 15.23
C ARG A 78 -7.82 -10.96 16.69
N ARG A 79 -8.80 -10.92 17.60
CA ARG A 79 -8.57 -10.78 19.04
C ARG A 79 -7.79 -11.95 19.63
N GLU A 80 -8.07 -13.17 19.21
CA GLU A 80 -7.39 -14.38 19.69
C GLU A 80 -5.93 -14.41 19.23
N LEU A 81 -5.66 -13.93 18.02
CA LEU A 81 -4.29 -13.78 17.50
C LEU A 81 -3.47 -12.78 18.32
N VAL A 82 -4.09 -11.69 18.76
CA VAL A 82 -3.42 -10.66 19.57
C VAL A 82 -3.25 -11.13 21.02
N GLU A 83 -4.19 -11.90 21.56
CA GLU A 83 -4.12 -12.42 22.94
C GLU A 83 -3.10 -13.56 23.09
N SER A 84 -2.90 -14.42 22.08
CA SER A 84 -1.87 -15.47 22.09
C SER A 84 -0.46 -14.89 21.83
N PRO A 85 0.51 -15.08 22.76
CA PRO A 85 1.89 -14.63 22.54
C PRO A 85 2.55 -15.22 21.28
N GLU A 86 2.32 -16.51 21.02
CA GLU A 86 2.92 -17.23 19.90
C GLU A 86 2.41 -16.70 18.55
N LYS A 87 1.08 -16.52 18.43
CA LYS A 87 0.45 -16.01 17.20
C LYS A 87 0.72 -14.53 17.02
N ARG A 88 0.69 -13.73 18.10
CA ARG A 88 1.04 -12.31 18.08
C ARG A 88 2.46 -12.08 17.59
N ARG A 89 3.42 -12.94 17.96
CA ARG A 89 4.78 -12.86 17.44
C ARG A 89 4.83 -12.99 15.91
N VAL A 90 4.11 -13.96 15.33
CA VAL A 90 4.01 -14.13 13.87
C VAL A 90 3.35 -12.91 13.23
N LEU A 91 2.30 -12.39 13.86
CA LEU A 91 1.60 -11.21 13.39
C LEU A 91 2.49 -9.95 13.38
N LEU A 92 3.23 -9.70 14.47
CA LEU A 92 4.17 -8.58 14.55
C LEU A 92 5.28 -8.72 13.52
N ASP A 93 5.79 -9.94 13.34
CA ASP A 93 6.76 -10.26 12.31
C ASP A 93 6.21 -9.88 10.93
N ASP A 94 4.99 -10.32 10.59
CA ASP A 94 4.28 -9.97 9.36
C ASP A 94 4.13 -8.47 9.11
N ILE A 95 3.77 -7.73 10.15
CA ILE A 95 3.55 -6.28 10.05
C ILE A 95 4.88 -5.54 9.87
N TYR A 96 5.86 -5.79 10.74
CA TYR A 96 7.02 -4.90 10.94
C TYR A 96 8.32 -5.36 10.28
N GLY A 97 8.54 -6.66 10.11
CA GLY A 97 9.82 -7.09 9.51
C GLY A 97 9.90 -6.83 7.99
N PRO A 98 11.00 -7.19 7.33
CA PRO A 98 11.17 -6.99 5.89
C PRO A 98 10.12 -7.78 5.08
N LEU A 99 9.64 -7.20 3.97
CA LEU A 99 8.83 -7.94 3.01
C LEU A 99 9.75 -8.88 2.21
N GLY A 100 9.71 -10.17 2.54
CA GLY A 100 10.40 -11.23 1.81
C GLY A 100 9.41 -12.15 1.10
N ARG A 101 9.93 -12.99 0.21
CA ARG A 101 9.12 -13.96 -0.55
C ARG A 101 8.33 -14.90 0.36
N GLU A 102 8.96 -15.42 1.41
CA GLU A 102 8.32 -16.27 2.42
C GLU A 102 7.07 -15.61 3.04
N ARG A 103 7.17 -14.32 3.38
CA ARG A 103 6.05 -13.55 3.95
C ARG A 103 4.94 -13.26 2.97
N LEU A 104 5.31 -12.94 1.73
CA LEU A 104 4.34 -12.79 0.66
C LEU A 104 3.56 -14.11 0.49
N GLU A 105 4.28 -15.23 0.37
CA GLU A 105 3.69 -16.54 0.10
C GLU A 105 2.86 -17.10 1.28
N ARG A 106 3.12 -16.69 2.53
CA ARG A 106 2.27 -17.10 3.67
C ARG A 106 0.98 -16.28 3.79
N SER A 107 0.92 -15.07 3.23
CA SER A 107 -0.26 -14.21 3.31
C SER A 107 -1.48 -14.82 2.61
N TYR A 108 -2.64 -14.78 3.27
CA TYR A 108 -3.87 -15.31 2.68
C TYR A 108 -4.30 -14.55 1.41
N LEU A 109 -4.23 -13.21 1.42
CA LEU A 109 -4.56 -12.38 0.27
C LEU A 109 -3.70 -12.74 -0.96
N TYR A 110 -2.40 -12.93 -0.75
CA TYR A 110 -1.47 -13.32 -1.80
C TYR A 110 -1.85 -14.70 -2.36
N GLN A 111 -2.01 -15.71 -1.51
CA GLN A 111 -2.38 -17.06 -1.96
C GLN A 111 -3.72 -17.09 -2.69
N LEU A 112 -4.70 -16.31 -2.23
CA LEU A 112 -6.00 -16.17 -2.88
C LEU A 112 -5.86 -15.62 -4.30
N LEU A 113 -5.12 -14.52 -4.49
CA LEU A 113 -4.93 -13.91 -5.80
C LEU A 113 -4.14 -14.82 -6.76
N ILE A 114 -3.11 -15.50 -6.28
CA ILE A 114 -2.33 -16.45 -7.09
C ILE A 114 -3.15 -17.68 -7.48
N ARG A 115 -4.04 -18.16 -6.59
CA ARG A 115 -4.94 -19.28 -6.88
C ARG A 115 -6.03 -18.89 -7.87
N GLU A 116 -6.67 -17.74 -7.66
CA GLU A 116 -7.80 -17.31 -8.48
C GLU A 116 -7.36 -16.73 -9.83
N LYS A 117 -6.14 -16.16 -9.94
CA LYS A 117 -5.62 -15.47 -11.13
C LYS A 117 -6.66 -14.55 -11.79
N PRO A 118 -7.22 -13.58 -11.06
CA PRO A 118 -8.28 -12.74 -11.60
C PRO A 118 -7.72 -11.72 -12.58
N ASP A 119 -8.42 -11.52 -13.70
CA ASP A 119 -8.18 -10.40 -14.61
C ASP A 119 -8.70 -9.08 -13.99
N ILE A 120 -9.82 -9.18 -13.24
CA ILE A 120 -10.50 -8.06 -12.58
C ILE A 120 -10.67 -8.37 -11.09
N VAL A 121 -10.21 -7.46 -10.24
CA VAL A 121 -10.47 -7.48 -8.80
C VAL A 121 -11.33 -6.27 -8.43
N VAL A 122 -12.45 -6.53 -7.76
CA VAL A 122 -13.27 -5.48 -7.14
C VAL A 122 -13.24 -5.67 -5.63
N ASP A 123 -12.60 -4.75 -4.93
CA ASP A 123 -12.46 -4.80 -3.48
C ASP A 123 -13.57 -3.99 -2.80
N CYS A 124 -14.55 -4.68 -2.22
CA CYS A 124 -15.64 -4.11 -1.42
C CYS A 124 -15.42 -4.24 0.10
N VAL A 125 -14.27 -4.74 0.55
CA VAL A 125 -13.96 -4.90 1.97
C VAL A 125 -13.77 -3.51 2.60
N ASN A 126 -14.40 -3.23 3.73
CA ASN A 126 -14.16 -1.98 4.44
C ASN A 126 -12.83 -2.00 5.21
N THR A 127 -11.70 -1.94 4.49
CA THR A 127 -10.33 -2.01 5.05
C THR A 127 -10.12 -0.97 6.15
N ALA A 128 -10.73 0.21 6.00
CA ALA A 128 -10.67 1.26 7.01
C ALA A 128 -11.40 0.88 8.31
N THR A 129 -12.59 0.27 8.24
CA THR A 129 -13.26 -0.30 9.42
C THR A 129 -12.38 -1.40 10.05
N ALA A 130 -11.93 -2.36 9.25
CA ALA A 130 -11.18 -3.53 9.73
C ALA A 130 -9.90 -3.15 10.51
N ILE A 131 -9.25 -2.06 10.11
CA ILE A 131 -8.05 -1.55 10.79
C ILE A 131 -8.43 -0.62 11.96
N ALA A 132 -9.31 0.37 11.76
CA ALA A 132 -9.55 1.43 12.74
C ALA A 132 -10.32 0.98 13.99
N TYR A 133 -11.10 -0.10 13.90
CA TYR A 133 -11.91 -0.60 15.03
C TYR A 133 -11.11 -1.40 16.06
N GLN A 134 -9.78 -1.52 15.90
CA GLN A 134 -8.89 -2.16 16.87
C GLN A 134 -8.59 -1.29 18.10
N ASP A 135 -9.18 -0.08 18.19
CA ASP A 135 -9.15 0.85 19.34
C ASP A 135 -7.76 1.12 19.94
N VAL A 136 -6.89 1.71 19.12
CA VAL A 136 -5.56 2.19 19.54
C VAL A 136 -5.63 3.15 20.73
N PHE A 137 -6.71 3.93 20.88
CA PHE A 137 -6.83 4.91 21.96
C PHE A 137 -6.96 4.25 23.32
N SER A 138 -7.77 3.20 23.44
CA SER A 138 -7.86 2.40 24.67
C SER A 138 -6.54 1.68 24.98
N SER A 139 -5.88 1.14 23.95
CA SER A 139 -4.57 0.50 24.13
C SER A 139 -3.49 1.48 24.63
N VAL A 140 -3.44 2.72 24.13
CA VAL A 140 -2.52 3.75 24.66
C VAL A 140 -2.79 4.03 26.14
N LYS A 141 -4.06 4.10 26.57
CA LYS A 141 -4.38 4.28 27.99
C LYS A 141 -3.86 3.12 28.84
N GLN A 142 -4.00 1.89 28.36
CA GLN A 142 -3.47 0.69 29.03
C GLN A 142 -1.95 0.72 29.15
N VAL A 143 -1.23 1.01 28.05
CA VAL A 143 0.24 1.17 28.06
C VAL A 143 0.66 2.25 29.06
N ARG A 144 0.02 3.42 29.05
CA ARG A 144 0.35 4.52 29.96
C ARG A 144 0.05 4.21 31.42
N ALA A 145 -1.00 3.44 31.70
CA ALA A 145 -1.30 2.99 33.05
C ALA A 145 -0.22 2.04 33.56
N GLN A 146 0.19 1.08 32.72
CA GLN A 146 1.21 0.09 33.04
C GLN A 146 2.60 0.71 33.22
N LEU A 147 2.96 1.74 32.45
CA LEU A 147 4.23 2.48 32.63
C LEU A 147 4.31 3.26 33.95
N LYS A 148 3.17 3.55 34.60
CA LYS A 148 3.14 4.26 35.88
C LYS A 148 3.20 3.31 37.08
N SER A 149 2.91 2.03 36.86
CA SER A 149 3.04 0.97 37.86
C SER A 149 4.35 0.22 37.66
N ASP A 150 5.04 -0.17 38.74
CA ASP A 150 6.19 -1.09 38.68
C ASP A 150 5.72 -2.52 38.36
N CYS A 151 5.12 -2.72 37.17
CA CYS A 151 4.52 -3.99 36.75
C CYS A 151 5.47 -4.83 35.90
N GLU A 152 5.48 -6.15 36.16
CA GLU A 152 6.35 -7.14 35.53
C GLU A 152 5.96 -7.47 34.07
N ASN A 153 4.81 -7.02 33.55
CA ASN A 153 4.27 -7.46 32.26
C ASN A 153 4.09 -6.35 31.20
N ILE A 154 4.95 -5.33 31.22
CA ILE A 154 4.89 -4.23 30.22
C ILE A 154 5.10 -4.70 28.78
N ASN A 155 5.92 -5.74 28.57
CA ASN A 155 6.26 -6.24 27.23
C ASN A 155 5.02 -6.76 26.49
N ASP A 156 4.17 -7.56 27.14
CA ASP A 156 2.94 -8.09 26.53
C ASP A 156 1.98 -6.97 26.12
N VAL A 157 1.81 -5.95 26.97
CA VAL A 157 0.93 -4.80 26.70
C VAL A 157 1.46 -3.97 25.53
N VAL A 158 2.78 -3.78 25.46
CA VAL A 158 3.44 -3.08 24.34
C VAL A 158 3.30 -3.89 23.04
N GLU A 159 3.53 -5.19 23.06
CA GLU A 159 3.36 -6.03 21.87
C GLU A 159 1.92 -6.01 21.34
N ARG A 160 0.92 -6.10 22.22
CA ARG A 160 -0.50 -5.98 21.84
C ARG A 160 -0.78 -4.63 21.20
N HIS A 161 -0.21 -3.55 21.75
CA HIS A 161 -0.31 -2.21 21.17
C HIS A 161 0.31 -2.15 19.76
N LEU A 162 1.52 -2.69 19.58
CA LEU A 162 2.19 -2.73 18.29
C LEU A 162 1.37 -3.50 17.24
N ALA A 163 0.64 -4.55 17.63
CA ALA A 163 -0.16 -5.37 16.71
C ALA A 163 -1.38 -4.63 16.13
N ILE A 164 -1.81 -3.53 16.75
CA ILE A 164 -3.03 -2.81 16.38
C ILE A 164 -2.80 -1.41 15.80
N ILE A 165 -1.53 -0.96 15.68
CA ILE A 165 -1.21 0.34 15.06
C ILE A 165 -1.67 0.33 13.60
N TYR A 166 -2.43 1.36 13.21
CA TYR A 166 -3.17 1.36 11.94
C TYR A 166 -2.28 1.42 10.69
N MET A 167 -1.32 2.35 10.66
CA MET A 167 -0.54 2.62 9.44
C MET A 167 0.37 1.46 9.03
N PRO A 168 1.13 0.80 9.93
CA PRO A 168 1.93 -0.37 9.55
C PRO A 168 1.09 -1.49 8.93
N GLN A 169 -0.10 -1.76 9.47
CA GLN A 169 -1.03 -2.75 8.92
C GLN A 169 -1.50 -2.38 7.51
N LEU A 170 -1.89 -1.12 7.29
CA LEU A 170 -2.32 -0.64 5.98
C LEU A 170 -1.19 -0.69 4.94
N ILE A 171 0.01 -0.22 5.30
CA ILE A 171 1.18 -0.24 4.41
C ILE A 171 1.51 -1.68 4.03
N ARG A 172 1.53 -2.60 5.00
CA ARG A 172 1.77 -4.02 4.74
C ARG A 172 0.74 -4.61 3.77
N HIS A 173 -0.54 -4.33 4.02
CA HIS A 173 -1.63 -4.81 3.17
C HIS A 173 -1.49 -4.33 1.73
N VAL A 174 -1.20 -3.05 1.51
CA VAL A 174 -1.01 -2.51 0.16
C VAL A 174 0.23 -3.09 -0.52
N HIS A 175 1.35 -3.29 0.20
CA HIS A 175 2.52 -3.96 -0.36
C HIS A 175 2.21 -5.39 -0.82
N ILE A 176 1.51 -6.17 0.00
CA ILE A 176 1.10 -7.54 -0.35
C ILE A 176 0.15 -7.51 -1.56
N LEU A 177 -0.84 -6.61 -1.54
CA LEU A 177 -1.80 -6.45 -2.62
C LEU A 177 -1.10 -6.12 -3.94
N LEU A 178 -0.18 -5.16 -3.94
CA LEU A 178 0.60 -4.76 -5.12
C LEU A 178 1.35 -5.95 -5.73
N GLU A 179 2.12 -6.67 -4.91
CA GLU A 179 2.91 -7.82 -5.38
C GLU A 179 2.00 -8.97 -5.84
N ALA A 180 0.91 -9.23 -5.12
CA ALA A 180 -0.04 -10.28 -5.45
C ALA A 180 -0.78 -10.00 -6.77
N LEU A 181 -1.23 -8.76 -7.00
CA LEU A 181 -1.88 -8.35 -8.25
C LEU A 181 -0.94 -8.48 -9.44
N ARG A 182 0.33 -8.08 -9.28
CA ARG A 182 1.37 -8.19 -10.31
C ARG A 182 1.65 -9.65 -10.64
N ASP A 183 1.91 -10.48 -9.64
CA ASP A 183 2.26 -11.89 -9.81
C ASP A 183 1.05 -12.73 -10.32
N ALA A 184 -0.18 -12.31 -10.00
CA ALA A 184 -1.40 -12.92 -10.54
C ALA A 184 -1.69 -12.51 -12.00
N GLY A 185 -1.02 -11.49 -12.53
CA GLY A 185 -1.28 -10.93 -13.86
C GLY A 185 -2.61 -10.18 -13.95
N THR A 186 -3.10 -9.64 -12.83
CA THR A 186 -4.36 -8.87 -12.79
C THR A 186 -4.23 -7.62 -13.68
N GLN A 187 -5.28 -7.32 -14.43
CA GLN A 187 -5.31 -6.18 -15.36
C GLN A 187 -6.01 -4.96 -14.76
N PHE A 188 -6.99 -5.19 -13.87
CA PHE A 188 -7.80 -4.12 -13.29
C PHE A 188 -8.12 -4.38 -11.82
N TYR A 189 -7.87 -3.39 -10.97
CA TYR A 189 -8.23 -3.38 -9.56
C TYR A 189 -9.07 -2.14 -9.26
N LEU A 190 -10.25 -2.33 -8.64
CA LEU A 190 -11.08 -1.23 -8.17
C LEU A 190 -11.46 -1.39 -6.72
N LYS A 191 -11.21 -0.34 -5.93
CA LYS A 191 -11.64 -0.25 -4.55
C LYS A 191 -13.00 0.44 -4.44
N VAL A 192 -13.95 -0.18 -3.73
CA VAL A 192 -15.08 0.54 -3.15
C VAL A 192 -14.67 0.97 -1.74
N GLY A 193 -14.30 2.24 -1.60
CA GLY A 193 -13.79 2.81 -0.37
C GLY A 193 -14.90 3.38 0.53
N THR A 194 -14.49 4.10 1.57
CA THR A 194 -15.37 4.86 2.46
C THR A 194 -14.76 6.23 2.75
N SER A 195 -15.57 7.20 3.18
CA SER A 195 -15.08 8.45 3.79
C SER A 195 -15.04 8.38 5.33
N GLY A 196 -15.57 7.31 5.93
CA GLY A 196 -15.78 7.18 7.37
C GLY A 196 -17.04 7.90 7.86
N THR A 197 -17.36 9.08 7.34
CA THR A 197 -18.49 9.93 7.80
C THR A 197 -19.74 9.88 6.93
N GLY A 198 -19.77 9.07 5.87
CA GLY A 198 -20.91 9.03 4.94
C GLY A 198 -21.16 10.38 4.26
N GLY A 199 -20.11 11.08 3.84
CA GLY A 199 -20.20 12.40 3.20
C GLY A 199 -20.44 13.59 4.12
N MET A 200 -20.76 13.34 5.39
CA MET A 200 -20.89 14.40 6.38
C MET A 200 -19.52 15.01 6.74
N GLY A 201 -19.55 16.26 7.21
CA GLY A 201 -18.37 16.94 7.75
C GLY A 201 -17.98 16.44 9.15
N LEU A 202 -17.08 17.17 9.80
CA LEU A 202 -16.65 16.88 11.18
C LEU A 202 -17.79 17.04 12.21
N ASN A 203 -18.90 17.65 11.83
CA ASN A 203 -20.08 17.87 12.66
C ASN A 203 -21.13 16.74 12.58
N ILE A 204 -20.74 15.53 12.16
CA ILE A 204 -21.65 14.38 12.03
C ILE A 204 -22.37 14.06 13.36
N PRO A 205 -23.72 13.97 13.36
CA PRO A 205 -24.50 13.70 14.57
C PRO A 205 -24.62 12.20 14.90
N PHE A 206 -24.30 11.32 13.96
CA PHE A 206 -24.49 9.87 14.05
C PHE A 206 -23.26 9.15 14.61
N THR A 207 -22.91 9.42 15.87
CA THR A 207 -21.74 8.79 16.54
C THR A 207 -22.11 8.16 17.87
N HIS A 208 -21.59 6.96 18.16
CA HIS A 208 -21.81 6.26 19.43
C HIS A 208 -21.06 6.86 20.65
N SER A 209 -20.37 7.99 20.50
CA SER A 209 -19.59 8.61 21.59
C SER A 209 -20.04 10.04 21.90
N GLU A 210 -19.76 10.49 23.12
CA GLU A 210 -19.99 11.88 23.56
C GLU A 210 -19.21 12.92 22.72
N GLN A 211 -18.03 12.56 22.20
CA GLN A 211 -17.28 13.41 21.27
C GLN A 211 -17.87 13.34 19.86
N ARG A 212 -18.12 14.52 19.27
CA ARG A 212 -18.64 14.68 17.91
C ARG A 212 -17.60 15.40 17.04
N PRO A 213 -16.85 14.70 16.17
CA PRO A 213 -16.89 13.26 15.90
C PRO A 213 -15.98 12.46 16.86
N SER A 214 -16.23 11.16 16.97
CA SER A 214 -15.40 10.27 17.80
C SER A 214 -13.98 10.12 17.24
N ASN A 215 -13.00 9.94 18.13
CA ASN A 215 -11.63 9.62 17.72
C ASN A 215 -11.56 8.34 16.86
N MET A 216 -12.43 7.36 17.12
CA MET A 216 -12.53 6.12 16.34
C MET A 216 -13.04 6.38 14.93
N LEU A 217 -14.03 7.27 14.77
CA LEU A 217 -14.55 7.67 13.47
C LEU A 217 -13.49 8.42 12.65
N LEU A 218 -12.80 9.36 13.28
CA LEU A 218 -11.68 10.09 12.64
C LEU A 218 -10.52 9.17 12.27
N ALA A 219 -10.25 8.14 13.07
CA ALA A 219 -9.28 7.12 12.72
C ALA A 219 -9.70 6.36 11.45
N LYS A 220 -10.98 5.97 11.32
CA LYS A 220 -11.52 5.35 10.10
C LYS A 220 -11.34 6.27 8.88
N SER A 221 -11.70 7.55 8.99
CA SER A 221 -11.50 8.53 7.91
C SER A 221 -10.02 8.72 7.55
N SER A 222 -9.13 8.76 8.55
CA SER A 222 -7.68 8.89 8.34
C SER A 222 -7.10 7.69 7.60
N VAL A 223 -7.47 6.47 8.01
CA VAL A 223 -7.07 5.23 7.34
C VAL A 223 -7.63 5.19 5.92
N ALA A 224 -8.88 5.61 5.72
CA ALA A 224 -9.50 5.62 4.40
C ALA A 224 -8.84 6.64 3.44
N GLY A 225 -8.38 7.79 3.95
CA GLY A 225 -7.62 8.77 3.17
C GLY A 225 -6.20 8.30 2.85
N ALA A 226 -5.52 7.68 3.83
CA ALA A 226 -4.22 7.07 3.61
C ALA A 226 -4.30 5.95 2.55
N HIS A 227 -5.35 5.14 2.58
CA HIS A 227 -5.57 4.07 1.60
C HIS A 227 -5.73 4.64 0.18
N SER A 228 -6.50 5.72 -0.01
CA SER A 228 -6.62 6.39 -1.31
C SER A 228 -5.28 6.86 -1.87
N LEU A 229 -4.44 7.46 -1.03
CA LEU A 229 -3.12 7.91 -1.46
C LEU A 229 -2.18 6.75 -1.79
N LEU A 230 -2.25 5.65 -1.04
CA LEU A 230 -1.48 4.44 -1.33
C LEU A 230 -1.95 3.76 -2.63
N LEU A 231 -3.25 3.73 -2.92
CA LEU A 231 -3.79 3.25 -4.20
C LEU A 231 -3.36 4.15 -5.36
N PHE A 232 -3.32 5.46 -5.15
CA PHE A 232 -2.78 6.42 -6.11
C PHE A 232 -1.29 6.18 -6.44
N LEU A 233 -0.47 5.83 -5.44
CA LEU A 233 0.91 5.42 -5.68
C LEU A 233 0.95 4.11 -6.46
N THR A 234 0.13 3.13 -6.09
CA THR A 234 0.01 1.83 -6.78
C THR A 234 -0.35 2.00 -8.25
N ALA A 235 -1.28 2.91 -8.58
CA ALA A 235 -1.69 3.24 -9.94
C ALA A 235 -0.57 3.86 -10.80
N ARG A 236 0.46 4.43 -10.17
CA ARG A 236 1.60 5.09 -10.83
C ARG A 236 2.86 4.23 -10.86
N THR A 237 2.85 3.09 -10.18
CA THR A 237 3.93 2.11 -10.22
C THR A 237 3.88 1.38 -11.57
N PRO A 238 4.98 1.32 -12.33
CA PRO A 238 5.02 0.54 -13.58
C PRO A 238 4.75 -0.95 -13.37
N GLY A 239 4.10 -1.57 -14.36
CA GLY A 239 3.85 -3.01 -14.35
C GLY A 239 2.72 -3.47 -13.41
N THR A 240 1.91 -2.54 -12.89
CA THR A 240 0.74 -2.84 -12.06
C THR A 240 -0.56 -2.79 -12.88
N PRO A 241 -1.67 -3.39 -12.40
CA PRO A 241 -2.98 -3.20 -13.02
C PRO A 241 -3.41 -1.73 -13.05
N ALA A 242 -4.42 -1.43 -13.88
CA ALA A 242 -5.17 -0.20 -13.71
C ALA A 242 -5.85 -0.19 -12.33
N VAL A 243 -5.55 0.81 -11.51
CA VAL A 243 -6.08 0.97 -10.15
C VAL A 243 -7.05 2.15 -10.10
N LYS A 244 -8.27 1.90 -9.59
CA LYS A 244 -9.30 2.93 -9.40
C LYS A 244 -9.94 2.84 -8.01
N GLU A 245 -10.58 3.92 -7.58
CA GLU A 245 -11.37 3.90 -6.34
C GLU A 245 -12.67 4.68 -6.50
N ILE A 246 -13.78 4.10 -6.05
CA ILE A 246 -15.07 4.79 -5.86
C ILE A 246 -15.35 4.85 -4.37
N LYS A 247 -15.72 6.03 -3.85
CA LYS A 247 -16.13 6.20 -2.44
C LYS A 247 -17.58 6.64 -2.36
N PRO A 248 -18.50 5.76 -1.90
CA PRO A 248 -19.82 6.19 -1.48
C PRO A 248 -19.71 7.14 -0.28
N THR A 249 -20.38 8.29 -0.38
CA THR A 249 -20.42 9.35 0.64
C THR A 249 -21.86 9.68 1.02
N ALA A 250 -22.66 8.63 1.19
CA ALA A 250 -24.03 8.67 1.69
C ALA A 250 -24.30 7.35 2.43
N ALA A 251 -25.43 7.22 3.12
CA ALA A 251 -25.80 5.94 3.69
C ALA A 251 -26.10 4.96 2.53
N ILE A 252 -25.43 3.81 2.55
CA ILE A 252 -25.74 2.76 1.59
C ILE A 252 -27.11 2.21 1.97
N ALA A 253 -27.98 2.04 0.98
CA ALA A 253 -29.32 1.49 1.16
C ALA A 253 -29.31 0.10 1.84
N TRP A 254 -30.49 -0.48 2.03
CA TRP A 254 -30.69 -1.65 2.87
C TRP A 254 -30.53 -3.00 2.16
N LYS A 255 -30.35 -4.06 2.95
CA LYS A 255 -30.37 -5.48 2.54
C LYS A 255 -31.79 -6.01 2.48
N SER A 256 -32.55 -5.78 3.53
CA SER A 256 -33.93 -6.27 3.68
C SER A 256 -34.72 -5.39 4.64
N ILE A 257 -36.05 -5.47 4.54
CA ILE A 257 -37.00 -4.90 5.49
C ILE A 257 -37.83 -6.06 5.99
N GLY A 258 -38.01 -6.15 7.31
CA GLY A 258 -38.75 -7.24 7.92
C GLY A 258 -39.25 -6.89 9.31
N ASP A 259 -40.07 -7.77 9.85
CA ASP A 259 -40.51 -7.78 11.23
C ASP A 259 -40.00 -9.05 11.93
N GLY A 260 -39.65 -8.92 13.21
CA GLY A 260 -39.23 -10.07 14.00
C GLY A 260 -38.17 -9.75 15.06
N PRO A 261 -37.50 -10.78 15.60
CA PRO A 261 -36.55 -10.64 16.69
C PRO A 261 -35.30 -9.87 16.28
N LEU A 262 -34.92 -8.92 17.13
CA LEU A 262 -33.76 -8.08 16.94
C LEU A 262 -32.50 -8.75 17.49
N SER A 263 -31.44 -8.72 16.68
CA SER A 263 -30.11 -9.14 17.10
C SER A 263 -29.06 -8.12 16.66
N TRP A 264 -28.00 -7.98 17.45
CA TRP A 264 -26.87 -7.13 17.17
C TRP A 264 -25.57 -7.89 17.43
N ARG A 265 -24.72 -8.00 16.40
CA ARG A 265 -23.43 -8.73 16.47
C ARG A 265 -23.57 -10.16 17.04
N GLY A 266 -24.60 -10.88 16.60
CA GLY A 266 -24.88 -12.25 17.04
C GLY A 266 -25.47 -12.38 18.44
N LYS A 267 -25.74 -11.26 19.12
CA LYS A 267 -26.44 -11.26 20.42
C LYS A 267 -27.87 -10.80 20.24
N ALA A 268 -28.81 -11.58 20.77
CA ALA A 268 -30.20 -11.18 20.85
C ALA A 268 -30.37 -9.93 21.71
N LEU A 269 -31.25 -9.02 21.29
CA LEU A 269 -31.68 -7.91 22.14
C LEU A 269 -32.72 -8.46 23.12
N GLU A 270 -32.32 -8.63 24.37
CA GLU A 270 -33.19 -9.15 25.42
C GLU A 270 -34.16 -8.09 25.93
N ARG A 271 -35.30 -8.54 26.46
CA ARG A 271 -36.34 -7.66 26.99
C ARG A 271 -36.15 -7.48 28.49
N PHE A 272 -36.27 -6.24 28.93
CA PHE A 272 -36.25 -5.88 30.34
C PHE A 272 -37.44 -4.98 30.65
N ASP A 273 -37.94 -5.09 31.88
CA ASP A 273 -38.96 -4.22 32.45
C ASP A 273 -38.42 -3.64 33.76
N THR A 274 -38.73 -2.38 34.01
CA THR A 274 -38.33 -1.72 35.25
C THR A 274 -39.30 -2.13 36.35
N THR A 275 -38.81 -2.61 37.50
CA THR A 275 -39.69 -2.95 38.62
C THR A 275 -40.11 -1.71 39.41
N GLU A 276 -39.19 -0.74 39.54
CA GLU A 276 -39.42 0.53 40.22
C GLU A 276 -38.42 1.60 39.71
N PRO A 277 -38.74 2.90 39.82
CA PRO A 277 -37.80 3.95 39.49
C PRO A 277 -36.69 4.06 40.55
N VAL A 278 -35.43 4.19 40.10
CA VAL A 278 -34.28 4.44 40.98
C VAL A 278 -33.95 5.93 41.07
N PRO A 279 -33.51 6.45 42.23
CA PRO A 279 -32.96 7.79 42.34
C PRO A 279 -31.79 7.98 41.37
N PHE A 280 -31.72 9.15 40.71
CA PHE A 280 -30.67 9.43 39.72
C PHE A 280 -29.25 9.26 40.29
N ALA A 281 -29.03 9.65 41.55
CA ALA A 281 -27.74 9.51 42.24
C ALA A 281 -27.28 8.06 42.38
N GLU A 282 -28.21 7.12 42.25
CA GLU A 282 -28.03 5.69 42.46
C GLU A 282 -28.17 4.89 41.15
N ALA A 283 -28.45 5.56 40.02
CA ALA A 283 -28.74 4.91 38.74
C ALA A 283 -27.51 4.25 38.09
N LEU A 284 -26.30 4.54 38.58
CA LEU A 284 -25.04 3.93 38.13
C LEU A 284 -24.56 2.78 39.03
N ASP A 285 -25.33 2.44 40.07
CA ASP A 285 -25.03 1.32 40.96
C ASP A 285 -25.59 0.03 40.36
N ASP A 286 -24.73 -0.75 39.71
CA ASP A 286 -25.09 -2.02 39.05
C ASP A 286 -25.65 -3.07 40.03
N GLU A 287 -25.45 -2.91 41.35
CA GLU A 287 -26.02 -3.80 42.38
C GLU A 287 -27.51 -3.53 42.64
N LYS A 288 -28.04 -2.38 42.20
CA LYS A 288 -29.47 -2.05 42.31
C LYS A 288 -30.26 -2.73 41.19
N GLY A 289 -30.75 -3.93 41.48
CA GLY A 289 -31.61 -4.73 40.61
C GLY A 289 -33.06 -4.23 40.49
N ALA A 290 -33.28 -2.95 40.17
CA ALA A 290 -34.61 -2.36 39.96
C ALA A 290 -35.22 -2.66 38.57
N TRP A 291 -34.89 -3.83 38.03
CA TRP A 291 -35.34 -4.31 36.73
C TRP A 291 -35.46 -5.82 36.76
N LYS A 292 -36.32 -6.35 35.90
CA LYS A 292 -36.47 -7.78 35.67
C LYS A 292 -36.30 -8.07 34.19
N LYS A 293 -35.64 -9.18 33.89
CA LYS A 293 -35.62 -9.73 32.55
C LYS A 293 -37.00 -10.31 32.24
N LEU A 294 -37.53 -9.99 31.07
CA LEU A 294 -38.76 -10.57 30.55
C LEU A 294 -38.44 -11.77 29.65
N ASP A 295 -39.42 -12.64 29.44
CA ASP A 295 -39.30 -13.71 28.47
C ASP A 295 -39.29 -13.19 27.03
N GLY A 296 -38.51 -13.88 26.18
CA GLY A 296 -38.38 -13.59 24.75
C GLY A 296 -37.36 -12.49 24.41
N GLN A 297 -37.25 -12.22 23.12
CA GLN A 297 -36.37 -11.21 22.54
C GLN A 297 -37.19 -9.99 22.14
N LEU A 298 -36.55 -8.82 22.05
CA LEU A 298 -37.18 -7.62 21.55
C LEU A 298 -37.48 -7.82 20.06
N GLU A 299 -38.73 -7.65 19.67
CA GLU A 299 -39.17 -7.77 18.28
C GLU A 299 -39.63 -6.41 17.77
N ALA A 300 -39.27 -6.07 16.53
CA ALA A 300 -39.73 -4.85 15.88
C ALA A 300 -39.68 -4.97 14.35
N VAL A 301 -40.42 -4.09 13.68
CA VAL A 301 -40.21 -3.79 12.26
C VAL A 301 -38.88 -3.05 12.14
N HIS A 302 -38.00 -3.55 11.29
CA HIS A 302 -36.65 -3.02 11.12
C HIS A 302 -36.21 -3.04 9.66
N ILE A 303 -35.22 -2.20 9.37
CA ILE A 303 -34.51 -2.16 8.10
C ILE A 303 -33.05 -2.58 8.34
N ASP A 304 -32.58 -3.58 7.61
CA ASP A 304 -31.21 -4.09 7.71
C ASP A 304 -30.27 -3.26 6.82
N MET A 305 -29.41 -2.46 7.45
CA MET A 305 -28.41 -1.61 6.78
C MET A 305 -27.05 -2.31 6.61
N GLY A 306 -27.01 -3.64 6.69
CA GLY A 306 -25.82 -4.47 6.47
C GLY A 306 -24.78 -4.33 7.58
N GLU A 307 -23.57 -3.88 7.25
CA GLU A 307 -22.47 -3.67 8.24
C GLU A 307 -22.87 -2.70 9.37
N ASN A 308 -23.84 -1.81 9.11
CA ASN A 308 -24.36 -0.86 10.10
C ASN A 308 -25.50 -1.44 10.96
N GLY A 309 -25.99 -2.64 10.60
CA GLY A 309 -27.06 -3.43 11.22
C GLY A 309 -28.46 -2.83 11.18
N LEU A 310 -29.29 -3.15 12.19
CA LEU A 310 -30.74 -2.97 12.13
C LEU A 310 -31.17 -1.59 12.64
N PHE A 311 -31.93 -0.83 11.83
CA PHE A 311 -32.53 0.44 12.23
C PHE A 311 -34.05 0.32 12.34
N SER A 312 -34.63 1.09 13.24
CA SER A 312 -36.07 1.38 13.27
C SER A 312 -36.47 2.34 12.14
N ARG A 313 -37.78 2.49 11.92
CA ARG A 313 -38.33 3.46 10.95
C ARG A 313 -37.79 4.88 11.20
N ASP A 314 -37.81 5.33 12.45
CA ASP A 314 -37.50 6.72 12.79
C ASP A 314 -35.99 6.99 12.72
N GLU A 315 -35.15 6.01 13.05
CA GLU A 315 -33.70 6.09 12.83
C GLU A 315 -33.36 6.15 11.34
N PHE A 316 -34.04 5.34 10.52
CA PHE A 316 -33.87 5.37 9.08
C PHE A 316 -34.34 6.71 8.48
N GLU A 317 -35.48 7.23 8.91
CA GLU A 317 -35.98 8.54 8.51
C GLU A 317 -34.98 9.65 8.89
N ALA A 318 -34.43 9.62 10.11
CA ALA A 318 -33.46 10.60 10.56
C ALA A 318 -32.16 10.56 9.75
N ILE A 319 -31.57 9.38 9.51
CA ILE A 319 -30.28 9.30 8.80
C ILE A 319 -30.42 9.64 7.31
N SER A 320 -31.55 9.29 6.68
CA SER A 320 -31.80 9.48 5.25
C SER A 320 -32.44 10.82 4.89
N SER A 321 -32.79 11.64 5.88
CA SER A 321 -33.39 12.96 5.67
C SER A 321 -32.50 13.88 4.82
N LEU A 322 -33.15 14.73 4.01
CA LEU A 322 -32.49 15.70 3.14
C LEU A 322 -31.54 16.61 3.94
N GLY A 323 -30.32 16.78 3.44
CA GLY A 323 -29.28 17.58 4.11
C GLY A 323 -28.55 16.85 5.25
N LEU A 324 -28.91 15.60 5.54
CA LEU A 324 -28.14 14.70 6.39
C LEU A 324 -27.36 13.70 5.52
N MET A 325 -27.26 12.43 5.92
CA MET A 325 -26.42 11.47 5.20
C MET A 325 -27.01 11.07 3.85
N GLU A 326 -28.34 11.20 3.71
CA GLU A 326 -29.10 10.80 2.53
C GLU A 326 -28.80 9.33 2.13
N LEU A 327 -29.22 8.90 0.93
CA LEU A 327 -29.09 7.52 0.50
C LEU A 327 -28.39 7.40 -0.85
N VAL A 328 -27.63 6.32 -1.00
CA VAL A 328 -27.14 5.82 -2.29
C VAL A 328 -27.45 4.34 -2.41
N THR A 329 -27.95 3.92 -3.57
CA THR A 329 -28.29 2.51 -3.79
C THR A 329 -27.04 1.69 -4.14
N THR A 330 -27.06 0.40 -3.79
CA THR A 330 -25.99 -0.52 -4.18
C THR A 330 -25.96 -0.69 -5.70
N GLU A 331 -27.10 -0.57 -6.38
CA GLU A 331 -27.24 -0.60 -7.82
C GLU A 331 -26.54 0.58 -8.52
N GLU A 332 -26.62 1.80 -7.97
CA GLU A 332 -25.90 2.96 -8.52
C GLU A 332 -24.40 2.80 -8.37
N ILE A 333 -23.95 2.35 -7.18
CA ILE A 333 -22.54 2.04 -6.93
C ILE A 333 -22.06 0.98 -7.93
N ALA A 334 -22.80 -0.12 -8.08
CA ALA A 334 -22.48 -1.16 -9.04
C ALA A 334 -22.47 -0.64 -10.49
N GLN A 335 -23.29 0.37 -10.83
CA GLN A 335 -23.27 0.98 -12.15
C GLN A 335 -21.97 1.72 -12.40
N ALA A 336 -21.56 2.53 -11.42
CA ALA A 336 -20.33 3.29 -11.49
C ALA A 336 -19.13 2.36 -11.60
N VAL A 337 -19.06 1.30 -10.80
CA VAL A 337 -18.01 0.27 -10.85
C VAL A 337 -17.90 -0.34 -12.24
N LEU A 338 -19.01 -0.85 -12.81
CA LEU A 338 -18.99 -1.46 -14.14
C LEU A 338 -18.63 -0.47 -15.25
N ARG A 339 -19.07 0.80 -15.13
CA ARG A 339 -18.69 1.86 -16.07
C ARG A 339 -17.18 2.11 -16.03
N GLU A 340 -16.60 2.19 -14.84
CA GLU A 340 -15.17 2.43 -14.65
C GLU A 340 -14.30 1.27 -15.16
N ILE A 341 -14.71 0.02 -14.94
CA ILE A 341 -14.07 -1.19 -15.51
C ILE A 341 -14.09 -1.14 -17.04
N ARG A 342 -15.22 -0.72 -17.62
CA ARG A 342 -15.38 -0.60 -19.07
C ARG A 342 -14.72 0.64 -19.67
N GLY A 343 -14.08 1.48 -18.84
CA GLY A 343 -13.40 2.70 -19.29
C GLY A 343 -14.34 3.85 -19.65
N LYS A 344 -15.59 3.81 -19.19
CA LYS A 344 -16.54 4.92 -19.35
C LYS A 344 -16.32 5.95 -18.26
N PRO A 345 -16.23 7.25 -18.58
CA PRO A 345 -16.01 8.28 -17.56
C PRO A 345 -17.23 8.40 -16.65
N THR A 346 -17.05 8.23 -15.34
CA THR A 346 -18.10 8.51 -14.34
C THR A 346 -17.88 9.82 -13.58
N GLY A 347 -16.63 10.29 -13.50
CA GLY A 347 -16.25 11.40 -12.62
C GLY A 347 -16.16 11.02 -11.14
N LEU A 348 -16.32 9.73 -10.80
CA LEU A 348 -16.33 9.22 -9.42
C LEU A 348 -15.04 8.48 -9.01
N ASP A 349 -14.09 8.33 -9.94
CA ASP A 349 -12.79 7.71 -9.66
C ASP A 349 -11.88 8.68 -8.89
N ILE A 350 -11.71 8.41 -7.59
CA ILE A 350 -10.89 9.20 -6.67
C ILE A 350 -9.41 9.18 -7.08
N VAL A 351 -8.90 8.06 -7.58
CA VAL A 351 -7.50 7.94 -8.00
C VAL A 351 -7.26 8.86 -9.21
N SER A 352 -8.14 8.80 -10.21
CA SER A 352 -8.08 9.71 -11.36
C SER A 352 -8.29 11.17 -10.95
N ALA A 353 -9.14 11.46 -9.96
CA ALA A 353 -9.35 12.83 -9.48
C ALA A 353 -8.07 13.39 -8.85
N LEU A 354 -7.43 12.65 -7.92
CA LEU A 354 -6.13 13.02 -7.34
C LEU A 354 -5.05 13.21 -8.41
N ASP A 355 -5.03 12.30 -9.39
CA ASP A 355 -4.07 12.32 -10.49
C ASP A 355 -4.27 13.49 -11.46
N SER A 356 -5.52 13.94 -11.65
CA SER A 356 -5.84 15.11 -12.46
C SER A 356 -5.59 16.44 -11.74
N ALA A 357 -5.75 16.47 -10.41
CA ALA A 357 -5.55 17.66 -9.60
C ALA A 357 -4.08 17.87 -9.15
N SER A 358 -3.21 16.87 -9.36
CA SER A 358 -1.79 16.92 -8.99
C SER A 358 -0.96 17.69 -10.03
N MET A 359 -0.03 18.54 -9.57
CA MET A 359 0.94 19.20 -10.46
C MET A 359 2.03 18.21 -10.91
N GLY A 360 2.17 18.05 -12.23
CA GLY A 360 3.25 17.28 -12.86
C GLY A 360 4.48 18.12 -13.19
N PRO A 361 5.54 17.49 -13.75
CA PRO A 361 6.66 18.19 -14.37
C PRO A 361 6.15 19.12 -15.47
N THR A 362 6.84 20.25 -15.64
CA THR A 362 6.47 21.24 -16.66
C THR A 362 7.58 21.37 -17.69
N TYR A 363 7.21 21.73 -18.92
CA TYR A 363 8.17 22.07 -19.97
C TYR A 363 9.18 23.12 -19.49
N ARG A 364 8.70 24.19 -18.83
CA ARG A 364 9.57 25.22 -18.24
C ARG A 364 10.55 24.64 -17.23
N GLY A 365 10.12 23.69 -16.41
CA GLY A 365 11.01 22.98 -15.47
C GLY A 365 12.13 22.22 -16.18
N GLY A 366 11.80 21.53 -17.28
CA GLY A 366 12.80 20.85 -18.13
C GLY A 366 13.83 21.82 -18.75
N VAL A 367 13.38 22.98 -19.24
CA VAL A 367 14.31 23.99 -19.80
C VAL A 367 15.19 24.61 -18.72
N LEU A 368 14.62 24.95 -17.56
CA LEU A 368 15.38 25.53 -16.44
C LEU A 368 16.40 24.55 -15.86
N ARG A 369 16.16 23.24 -15.96
CA ARG A 369 17.14 22.21 -15.59
C ARG A 369 18.45 22.38 -16.36
N GLU A 370 18.40 22.55 -17.68
CA GLU A 370 19.61 22.71 -18.50
C GLU A 370 20.39 23.97 -18.13
N LEU A 371 19.68 25.06 -17.86
CA LEU A 371 20.31 26.30 -17.38
C LEU A 371 20.99 26.10 -16.01
N ALA A 372 20.32 25.40 -15.09
CA ALA A 372 20.87 25.12 -13.77
C ALA A 372 22.10 24.20 -13.84
N LEU A 373 22.05 23.14 -14.66
CA LEU A 373 23.19 22.22 -14.85
C LEU A 373 24.40 22.95 -15.42
N ARG A 374 24.23 23.75 -16.48
CA ARG A 374 25.32 24.56 -17.05
C ARG A 374 25.91 25.51 -16.00
N ARG A 375 25.06 26.17 -15.21
CA ARG A 375 25.54 27.10 -14.18
C ARG A 375 26.32 26.37 -13.08
N ILE A 376 25.91 25.16 -12.70
CA ILE A 376 26.65 24.33 -11.73
C ILE A 376 28.00 23.93 -12.32
N GLU A 377 28.04 23.48 -13.58
CA GLU A 377 29.30 23.12 -14.27
C GLU A 377 30.28 24.31 -14.36
N GLU A 378 29.79 25.52 -14.67
CA GLU A 378 30.60 26.74 -14.64
C GLU A 378 31.19 27.03 -13.26
N LEU A 379 30.38 26.85 -12.20
CA LEU A 379 30.82 27.08 -10.82
C LEU A 379 31.85 26.03 -10.37
N GLU A 380 31.68 24.77 -10.76
CA GLU A 380 32.66 23.70 -10.53
C GLU A 380 34.00 24.01 -11.20
N GLN A 381 33.97 24.47 -12.45
CA GLN A 381 35.17 24.91 -13.17
C GLN A 381 35.86 26.11 -12.49
N GLN A 382 35.08 27.10 -12.05
CA GLN A 382 35.61 28.28 -11.34
C GLN A 382 36.22 27.93 -9.99
N ALA A 383 35.62 26.98 -9.26
CA ALA A 383 36.11 26.53 -7.97
C ALA A 383 37.26 25.51 -8.07
N GLY A 384 37.46 24.90 -9.25
CA GLY A 384 38.40 23.79 -9.44
C GLY A 384 37.99 22.53 -8.67
N THR A 385 36.68 22.36 -8.38
CA THR A 385 36.16 21.26 -7.59
C THR A 385 35.02 20.54 -8.33
N ARG A 386 34.93 19.22 -8.15
CA ARG A 386 33.84 18.40 -8.71
C ARG A 386 32.97 17.85 -7.60
N SER A 387 31.69 18.23 -7.59
CA SER A 387 30.69 17.81 -6.61
C SER A 387 29.93 16.59 -7.12
N VAL A 388 30.13 15.45 -6.47
CA VAL A 388 29.54 14.16 -6.91
C VAL A 388 28.27 13.83 -6.13
N ALA A 389 28.36 13.63 -4.82
CA ALA A 389 27.23 13.31 -3.96
C ALA A 389 27.47 13.74 -2.51
N PHE A 390 26.37 13.99 -1.79
CA PHE A 390 26.37 14.47 -0.39
C PHE A 390 25.51 13.62 0.56
N GLU A 391 24.93 12.52 0.08
CA GLU A 391 24.02 11.66 0.85
C GLU A 391 22.77 12.37 1.41
N MET A 392 22.24 13.35 0.65
CA MET A 392 21.03 14.10 1.03
C MET A 392 19.80 13.78 0.17
N LEU A 393 19.99 13.25 -1.04
CA LEU A 393 18.90 13.11 -2.03
C LEU A 393 18.15 11.78 -1.95
N GLY A 394 18.81 10.70 -1.56
CA GLY A 394 18.25 9.35 -1.71
C GLY A 394 18.99 8.30 -0.90
N PRO A 395 18.70 7.01 -1.14
CA PRO A 395 19.37 5.93 -0.42
C PRO A 395 20.88 5.93 -0.70
N PRO A 396 21.71 5.37 0.20
CA PRO A 396 23.17 5.31 0.02
C PRO A 396 23.64 4.69 -1.31
N ARG A 397 22.79 3.86 -1.93
CA ARG A 397 23.03 3.27 -3.25
C ARG A 397 23.16 4.35 -4.34
N LEU A 398 22.40 5.44 -4.28
CA LEU A 398 22.52 6.55 -5.24
C LEU A 398 23.92 7.14 -5.19
N SER A 399 24.38 7.55 -4.00
CA SER A 399 25.70 8.15 -3.83
C SER A 399 26.81 7.17 -4.19
N LYS A 400 26.70 5.89 -3.81
CA LYS A 400 27.60 4.80 -4.27
C LYS A 400 27.71 4.79 -5.79
N LEU A 401 26.58 4.69 -6.50
CA LEU A 401 26.57 4.59 -7.95
C LEU A 401 27.13 5.85 -8.61
N LEU A 402 26.87 7.03 -8.06
CA LEU A 402 27.43 8.29 -8.57
C LEU A 402 28.95 8.35 -8.43
N PHE A 403 29.51 7.91 -7.30
CA PHE A 403 30.96 7.85 -7.11
C PHE A 403 31.64 6.79 -7.97
N GLU A 404 31.03 5.61 -8.11
CA GLU A 404 31.56 4.56 -9.00
C GLU A 404 31.54 5.00 -10.47
N ALA A 405 30.46 5.65 -10.91
CA ALA A 405 30.41 6.24 -12.24
C ALA A 405 31.41 7.40 -12.41
N HIS A 406 31.65 8.19 -11.37
CA HIS A 406 32.65 9.26 -11.39
C HIS A 406 34.08 8.73 -11.47
N ILE A 407 34.38 7.61 -10.81
CA ILE A 407 35.67 6.91 -10.98
C ILE A 407 35.86 6.53 -12.45
N LEU A 408 34.83 5.98 -13.09
CA LEU A 408 34.90 5.66 -14.53
C LEU A 408 35.04 6.91 -15.40
N GLU A 409 34.35 8.00 -15.07
CA GLU A 409 34.49 9.31 -15.74
C GLU A 409 35.94 9.82 -15.70
N VAL A 410 36.68 9.58 -14.61
CA VAL A 410 38.09 10.00 -14.50
C VAL A 410 39.04 9.03 -15.22
N LEU A 411 38.75 7.73 -15.18
CA LEU A 411 39.62 6.70 -15.78
C LEU A 411 39.46 6.57 -17.30
N TYR A 412 38.29 6.89 -17.85
CA TYR A 412 37.95 6.71 -19.26
C TYR A 412 37.42 8.00 -19.87
N GLU A 413 37.97 8.41 -21.01
CA GLU A 413 37.56 9.64 -21.70
C GLU A 413 36.14 9.57 -22.30
N THR A 414 35.70 8.37 -22.69
CA THR A 414 34.44 8.17 -23.41
C THR A 414 33.66 6.96 -22.90
N LEU A 415 32.34 6.99 -23.13
CA LEU A 415 31.46 5.85 -22.85
C LEU A 415 31.84 4.61 -23.64
N GLU A 416 32.29 4.76 -24.89
CA GLU A 416 32.75 3.65 -25.72
C GLU A 416 34.00 2.98 -25.16
N ALA A 417 34.95 3.77 -24.63
CA ALA A 417 36.13 3.23 -23.95
C ALA A 417 35.75 2.50 -22.65
N ALA A 418 34.85 3.07 -21.85
CA ALA A 418 34.39 2.42 -20.62
C ALA A 418 33.53 1.18 -20.87
N ALA A 419 32.84 1.09 -22.01
CA ALA A 419 32.08 -0.10 -22.42
C ALA A 419 33.00 -1.33 -22.63
N GLU A 420 34.26 -1.10 -22.96
CA GLU A 420 35.27 -2.13 -23.21
C GLU A 420 36.32 -2.22 -22.08
N LEU A 421 35.97 -1.76 -20.87
CA LEU A 421 36.87 -1.82 -19.73
C LEU A 421 37.27 -3.27 -19.37
N ASP A 422 38.50 -3.42 -18.89
CA ASP A 422 39.02 -4.67 -18.32
C ASP A 422 38.83 -4.65 -16.79
N PRO A 423 37.94 -5.47 -16.20
CA PRO A 423 37.56 -5.34 -14.80
C PRO A 423 38.73 -5.44 -13.80
N GLU A 424 39.70 -6.29 -14.09
CA GLU A 424 40.88 -6.52 -13.27
C GLU A 424 41.85 -5.33 -13.32
N GLN A 425 42.05 -4.73 -14.49
CA GLN A 425 42.84 -3.51 -14.67
C GLN A 425 42.12 -2.29 -14.07
N THR A 426 40.81 -2.13 -14.33
CA THR A 426 40.01 -1.05 -13.75
C THR A 426 40.02 -1.08 -12.22
N ALA A 427 39.99 -2.27 -11.60
CA ALA A 427 40.11 -2.40 -10.15
C ALA A 427 41.43 -1.82 -9.61
N LYS A 428 42.55 -2.13 -10.29
CA LYS A 428 43.88 -1.60 -9.94
C LYS A 428 43.95 -0.10 -10.16
N ASP A 429 43.45 0.38 -11.28
CA ASP A 429 43.50 1.80 -11.65
C ASP A 429 42.60 2.65 -10.74
N ALA A 430 41.42 2.16 -10.37
CA ALA A 430 40.53 2.81 -9.42
C ALA A 430 41.15 2.91 -8.01
N ALA A 431 41.81 1.84 -7.56
CA ALA A 431 42.57 1.87 -6.30
C ALA A 431 43.75 2.86 -6.37
N GLY A 432 44.48 2.89 -7.49
CA GLY A 432 45.53 3.86 -7.75
C GLY A 432 45.02 5.30 -7.74
N LEU A 433 43.87 5.55 -8.37
CA LEU A 433 43.20 6.85 -8.40
C LEU A 433 42.83 7.30 -6.98
N LEU A 434 42.22 6.45 -6.17
CA LEU A 434 41.84 6.78 -4.79
C LEU A 434 43.05 6.92 -3.86
N ALA A 435 44.18 6.28 -4.16
CA ALA A 435 45.43 6.48 -3.45
C ALA A 435 46.05 7.84 -3.79
N ALA A 436 46.08 8.21 -5.07
CA ALA A 436 46.66 9.46 -5.57
C ALA A 436 45.78 10.69 -5.29
N ASN A 437 44.45 10.56 -5.40
CA ASN A 437 43.48 11.62 -5.17
C ASN A 437 42.86 11.49 -3.77
N GLY A 438 43.54 12.09 -2.78
CA GLY A 438 43.09 12.11 -1.40
C GLY A 438 41.72 12.75 -1.20
N GLU A 439 41.41 13.81 -1.94
CA GLU A 439 40.14 14.55 -1.83
C GLU A 439 38.94 13.72 -2.27
N LEU A 440 39.05 12.95 -3.36
CA LEU A 440 37.99 12.04 -3.79
C LEU A 440 37.70 10.98 -2.71
N ARG A 441 38.75 10.35 -2.18
CA ARG A 441 38.62 9.37 -1.09
C ARG A 441 38.01 9.99 0.15
N VAL A 442 38.47 11.18 0.54
CA VAL A 442 37.94 11.94 1.69
C VAL A 442 36.46 12.24 1.50
N SER A 443 36.06 12.70 0.32
CA SER A 443 34.65 13.02 0.01
C SER A 443 33.73 11.82 0.21
N ILE A 444 34.11 10.65 -0.32
CA ILE A 444 33.33 9.40 -0.21
C ILE A 444 33.15 8.97 1.26
N VAL A 445 34.26 8.90 2.00
CA VAL A 445 34.22 8.40 3.39
C VAL A 445 33.60 9.40 4.36
N SER A 446 33.64 10.70 4.05
CA SER A 446 33.09 11.77 4.89
C SER A 446 31.57 11.78 4.92
N ILE A 447 30.93 11.39 3.80
CA ILE A 447 29.47 11.24 3.75
C ILE A 447 29.00 9.87 4.27
N GLY A 448 29.93 9.06 4.78
CA GLY A 448 29.67 7.79 5.45
C GLY A 448 29.52 6.58 4.52
N LEU A 449 30.06 6.65 3.30
CA LEU A 449 30.18 5.51 2.40
C LEU A 449 31.55 4.84 2.58
N PRO A 450 31.61 3.58 3.02
CA PRO A 450 32.84 2.81 3.01
C PRO A 450 33.25 2.39 1.59
N ILE A 451 34.55 2.18 1.38
CA ILE A 451 35.16 1.76 0.12
C ILE A 451 35.84 0.41 0.32
N ILE A 452 35.46 -0.60 -0.45
CA ILE A 452 36.07 -1.93 -0.43
C ILE A 452 37.25 -1.94 -1.40
N ASP A 453 38.39 -2.49 -0.99
CA ASP A 453 39.56 -2.60 -1.86
C ASP A 453 39.39 -3.67 -2.96
N PRO A 454 40.29 -3.71 -3.97
CA PRO A 454 40.18 -4.66 -5.07
C PRO A 454 40.19 -6.14 -4.66
N ASP A 455 40.93 -6.48 -3.60
CA ASP A 455 41.04 -7.85 -3.09
C ASP A 455 39.81 -8.26 -2.27
N GLY A 456 39.02 -7.29 -1.79
CA GLY A 456 37.82 -7.50 -0.98
C GLY A 456 38.11 -7.79 0.49
N ASP A 457 39.36 -7.67 0.93
CA ASP A 457 39.79 -7.97 2.30
C ASP A 457 39.98 -6.70 3.16
N LYS A 458 40.07 -5.51 2.55
CA LYS A 458 40.24 -4.23 3.25
C LYS A 458 39.13 -3.25 2.92
N VAL A 459 38.86 -2.36 3.88
CA VAL A 459 37.82 -1.33 3.76
C VAL A 459 38.36 0.02 4.25
N PHE A 460 38.23 1.06 3.43
CA PHE A 460 38.41 2.45 3.85
C PHE A 460 37.07 2.99 4.34
N ARG A 461 37.03 3.58 5.54
CA ARG A 461 35.79 4.16 6.08
C ARG A 461 36.03 5.41 6.90
N GLY A 462 34.99 6.24 6.97
CA GLY A 462 34.88 7.34 7.91
C GLY A 462 34.36 6.85 9.27
N PRO A 463 34.23 7.76 10.26
CA PRO A 463 33.70 7.43 11.58
C PRO A 463 32.24 6.96 11.51
N GLU A 464 31.47 7.51 10.59
CA GLU A 464 30.09 7.14 10.32
C GLU A 464 29.98 6.18 9.13
N LEU A 465 29.07 5.21 9.22
CA LEU A 465 28.67 4.33 8.14
C LEU A 465 27.17 4.44 7.95
N LYS A 466 26.74 4.78 6.73
CA LYS A 466 25.31 4.93 6.37
C LYS A 466 24.60 3.60 6.17
N VAL A 467 25.32 2.60 5.67
CA VAL A 467 24.84 1.22 5.56
C VAL A 467 25.67 0.34 6.47
N ARG A 468 25.06 -0.13 7.57
CA ARG A 468 25.71 -0.99 8.58
C ARG A 468 25.09 -2.38 8.59
N PRO A 469 25.88 -3.43 8.84
CA PRO A 469 25.31 -4.74 9.15
C PRO A 469 24.51 -4.64 10.45
N GLU A 470 23.47 -5.47 10.56
CA GLU A 470 22.80 -5.67 11.83
C GLU A 470 23.78 -6.17 12.90
N LYS A 471 23.48 -5.92 14.17
CA LYS A 471 24.41 -6.22 15.26
C LYS A 471 24.70 -7.73 15.29
N GLY A 472 25.95 -8.10 15.00
CA GLY A 472 26.40 -9.51 14.96
C GLY A 472 26.24 -10.19 13.60
N ALA A 473 25.68 -9.52 12.58
CA ALA A 473 25.61 -10.03 11.22
C ALA A 473 26.91 -9.76 10.44
N ALA A 474 27.25 -10.68 9.52
CA ALA A 474 28.35 -10.48 8.59
C ALA A 474 27.98 -9.45 7.51
N VAL A 475 28.99 -8.83 6.90
CA VAL A 475 28.80 -8.03 5.67
C VAL A 475 28.53 -9.00 4.52
N ASP A 476 27.40 -8.83 3.85
CA ASP A 476 27.02 -9.62 2.67
C ASP A 476 26.98 -8.76 1.40
N GLU A 477 26.85 -9.40 0.24
CA GLU A 477 26.80 -8.72 -1.07
C GLU A 477 25.60 -7.76 -1.18
N LYS A 478 24.48 -8.06 -0.52
CA LYS A 478 23.29 -7.20 -0.51
C LYS A 478 23.59 -5.88 0.20
N LEU A 479 24.32 -5.94 1.30
CA LEU A 479 24.73 -4.77 2.07
C LEU A 479 25.69 -3.88 1.28
N ILE A 480 26.67 -4.51 0.61
CA ILE A 480 27.63 -3.81 -0.25
C ILE A 480 26.90 -3.09 -1.38
N ALA A 481 26.00 -3.79 -2.08
CA ALA A 481 25.21 -3.24 -3.18
C ALA A 481 24.33 -2.05 -2.75
N ARG A 482 23.94 -1.97 -1.47
CA ARG A 482 23.09 -0.90 -0.94
C ARG A 482 23.80 0.41 -0.67
N GLY A 483 25.14 0.47 -0.61
CA GLY A 483 25.81 1.75 -0.34
C GLY A 483 27.30 1.73 -0.04
N TRP A 484 28.03 0.64 -0.32
CA TRP A 484 29.49 0.61 -0.14
C TRP A 484 30.13 0.76 -1.50
N VAL A 485 31.04 1.71 -1.71
CA VAL A 485 31.77 1.84 -2.98
C VAL A 485 32.65 0.60 -3.16
N ASP A 486 32.48 -0.10 -4.28
CA ASP A 486 33.06 -1.43 -4.49
C ASP A 486 34.10 -1.39 -5.62
N LEU A 487 35.38 -1.56 -5.26
CA LEU A 487 36.49 -1.54 -6.21
C LEU A 487 36.86 -2.94 -6.74
N ARG A 488 36.16 -3.99 -6.32
CA ARG A 488 36.46 -5.36 -6.74
C ARG A 488 36.18 -5.55 -8.24
N PRO A 489 36.93 -6.41 -8.95
CA PRO A 489 36.70 -6.71 -10.37
C PRO A 489 35.25 -7.14 -10.70
N SER A 490 34.56 -7.80 -9.77
CA SER A 490 33.15 -8.19 -9.94
C SER A 490 32.23 -6.98 -10.16
N ASN A 491 32.45 -5.87 -9.45
CA ASN A 491 31.65 -4.66 -9.59
C ASN A 491 31.95 -3.93 -10.91
N TRP A 492 33.21 -3.88 -11.34
CA TRP A 492 33.55 -3.28 -12.63
C TRP A 492 33.01 -4.07 -13.81
N ARG A 493 32.94 -5.40 -13.70
CA ARG A 493 32.25 -6.23 -14.69
C ARG A 493 30.77 -5.85 -14.80
N LEU A 494 30.10 -5.63 -13.67
CA LEU A 494 28.71 -5.14 -13.65
C LEU A 494 28.59 -3.74 -14.27
N TRP A 495 29.53 -2.83 -13.98
CA TRP A 495 29.56 -1.51 -14.60
C TRP A 495 29.82 -1.55 -16.11
N ARG A 496 30.68 -2.42 -16.59
CA ARG A 496 30.90 -2.65 -18.03
C ARG A 496 29.60 -3.05 -18.71
N ASP A 497 28.90 -4.02 -18.13
CA ASP A 497 27.64 -4.52 -18.70
C ASP A 497 26.56 -3.42 -18.67
N ARG A 498 26.49 -2.62 -17.60
CA ARG A 498 25.63 -1.42 -17.51
C ARG A 498 25.94 -0.39 -18.59
N ILE A 499 27.22 -0.04 -18.79
CA ILE A 499 27.63 0.95 -19.78
C ILE A 499 27.35 0.44 -21.19
N ARG A 500 27.64 -0.83 -21.48
CA ARG A 500 27.29 -1.44 -22.79
C ARG A 500 25.80 -1.35 -23.07
N ASN A 501 24.96 -1.69 -22.10
CA ASN A 501 23.51 -1.60 -22.24
C ASN A 501 23.05 -0.13 -22.38
N PHE A 502 23.63 0.80 -21.62
CA PHE A 502 23.35 2.22 -21.74
C PHE A 502 23.69 2.78 -23.13
N VAL A 503 24.89 2.50 -23.64
CA VAL A 503 25.34 2.94 -24.97
C VAL A 503 24.45 2.33 -26.06
N LYS A 504 24.12 1.05 -25.95
CA LYS A 504 23.20 0.36 -26.86
C LYS A 504 21.82 1.03 -26.88
N ASP A 505 21.21 1.23 -25.71
CA ASP A 505 19.89 1.88 -25.58
C ASP A 505 19.89 3.29 -26.20
N VAL A 506 20.95 4.07 -26.00
CA VAL A 506 21.08 5.43 -26.55
C VAL A 506 21.27 5.40 -28.07
N ALA A 507 22.05 4.45 -28.60
CA ALA A 507 22.30 4.30 -30.03
C ALA A 507 21.07 3.79 -30.80
N GLU A 508 20.28 2.89 -30.19
CA GLU A 508 19.02 2.38 -30.75
C GLU A 508 17.88 3.41 -30.67
N ALA A 509 18.00 4.43 -29.83
CA ALA A 509 17.01 5.48 -29.70
C ALA A 509 16.95 6.34 -30.98
N PRO A 510 15.73 6.67 -31.48
CA PRO A 510 15.57 7.46 -32.69
C PRO A 510 16.35 8.79 -32.66
N SER A 511 16.93 9.17 -33.79
CA SER A 511 17.48 10.52 -33.97
C SER A 511 16.34 11.55 -33.96
N PRO A 512 16.58 12.81 -33.54
CA PRO A 512 15.67 13.91 -33.82
C PRO A 512 15.25 14.00 -35.30
N ASP A 513 16.12 13.56 -36.23
CA ASP A 513 15.83 13.51 -37.67
C ASP A 513 14.78 12.43 -38.04
N GLN A 514 14.59 11.45 -37.15
CA GLN A 514 13.60 10.37 -37.30
C GLN A 514 12.28 10.70 -36.58
N GLY A 515 12.12 11.95 -36.14
CA GLY A 515 10.90 12.49 -35.54
C GLY A 515 10.98 12.65 -34.03
N SER A 516 9.86 13.06 -33.43
CA SER A 516 9.74 13.38 -32.00
C SER A 516 9.53 12.16 -31.09
N ILE A 517 9.82 10.96 -31.59
CA ILE A 517 9.64 9.70 -30.84
C ILE A 517 10.79 9.46 -29.84
N ALA A 518 11.89 10.19 -29.97
CA ALA A 518 13.06 10.05 -29.12
C ALA A 518 12.80 10.61 -27.72
N ASP A 519 12.98 9.77 -26.70
CA ASP A 519 12.80 10.12 -25.30
C ASP A 519 14.09 9.88 -24.50
N VAL A 520 15.19 10.42 -25.04
CA VAL A 520 16.54 10.32 -24.48
C VAL A 520 17.03 11.70 -24.10
N ASP A 521 17.47 11.86 -22.85
CA ASP A 521 18.00 13.11 -22.33
C ASP A 521 19.24 13.55 -23.13
N GLN A 522 19.43 14.86 -23.30
CA GLN A 522 20.56 15.40 -24.04
C GLN A 522 21.89 14.97 -23.41
N ALA A 523 21.94 14.92 -22.07
CA ALA A 523 23.08 14.43 -21.31
C ALA A 523 23.45 12.97 -21.65
N SER A 524 22.46 12.14 -21.97
CA SER A 524 22.67 10.73 -22.35
C SER A 524 23.24 10.56 -23.75
N ARG A 525 23.12 11.56 -24.64
CA ARG A 525 23.71 11.57 -25.99
C ARG A 525 25.16 12.07 -26.03
N SER A 526 25.71 12.49 -24.89
CA SER A 526 27.11 12.87 -24.77
C SER A 526 28.01 11.66 -24.98
N LYS A 527 29.15 11.84 -25.67
CA LYS A 527 30.22 10.83 -25.72
C LYS A 527 30.94 10.67 -24.38
N ASN A 528 30.97 11.74 -23.58
CA ASN A 528 31.59 11.75 -22.27
C ASN A 528 30.68 11.06 -21.25
N ILE A 529 31.30 10.39 -20.27
CA ILE A 529 30.61 9.74 -19.16
C ILE A 529 30.01 10.83 -18.26
N ARG A 530 28.68 10.89 -18.16
CA ARG A 530 27.98 11.75 -17.20
C ARG A 530 27.40 10.90 -16.07
N PRO A 531 27.99 10.88 -14.85
CA PRO A 531 27.54 10.02 -13.76
C PRO A 531 26.03 10.08 -13.50
N GLY A 532 25.46 11.29 -13.43
CA GLY A 532 24.03 11.48 -13.22
C GLY A 532 23.14 10.87 -14.32
N ALA A 533 23.60 10.88 -15.58
CA ALA A 533 22.83 10.31 -16.70
C ALA A 533 22.84 8.78 -16.67
N VAL A 534 24.00 8.17 -16.41
CA VAL A 534 24.13 6.70 -16.32
C VAL A 534 23.36 6.17 -15.11
N VAL A 535 23.47 6.83 -13.95
CA VAL A 535 22.72 6.41 -12.75
C VAL A 535 21.21 6.59 -12.91
N ALA A 536 20.76 7.67 -13.58
CA ALA A 536 19.35 7.83 -13.91
C ALA A 536 18.84 6.70 -14.83
N TRP A 537 19.65 6.23 -15.79
CA TRP A 537 19.31 5.07 -16.62
C TRP A 537 19.23 3.78 -15.80
N ILE A 538 20.18 3.54 -14.89
CA ILE A 538 20.15 2.39 -13.97
C ILE A 538 18.83 2.36 -13.18
N PHE A 539 18.42 3.48 -12.58
CA PHE A 539 17.17 3.55 -11.82
C PHE A 539 15.92 3.33 -12.69
N LYS A 540 15.93 3.76 -13.94
CA LYS A 540 14.82 3.51 -14.87
C LYS A 540 14.73 2.04 -15.28
N ARG A 541 15.87 1.40 -15.57
CA ARG A 541 15.92 0.06 -16.17
C ARG A 541 16.04 -1.08 -15.17
N GLU A 542 16.93 -0.97 -14.19
CA GLU A 542 17.15 -2.03 -13.18
C GLU A 542 16.11 -1.96 -12.07
N ASP A 543 15.75 -0.76 -11.61
CA ASP A 543 14.84 -0.59 -10.47
C ASP A 543 13.38 -0.39 -10.91
N GLY A 544 13.11 -0.27 -12.21
CA GLY A 544 11.78 0.03 -12.73
C GLY A 544 11.21 1.37 -12.24
N GLY A 545 12.07 2.30 -11.81
CA GLY A 545 11.70 3.57 -11.19
C GLY A 545 11.19 4.63 -12.16
N GLU A 546 10.89 4.25 -13.40
CA GLU A 546 10.32 5.17 -14.37
C GLU A 546 8.89 5.57 -13.99
N ARG A 547 8.52 6.81 -14.29
CA ARG A 547 7.14 7.25 -14.09
C ARG A 547 6.24 6.67 -15.17
N ALA A 548 5.20 5.94 -14.77
CA ALA A 548 4.17 5.48 -15.68
C ALA A 548 3.41 6.65 -16.34
N LYS A 549 3.17 7.74 -15.60
CA LYS A 549 2.52 8.97 -16.08
C LYS A 549 3.47 10.17 -16.02
N ARG A 550 3.66 10.85 -17.16
CA ARG A 550 4.51 12.04 -17.29
C ARG A 550 3.71 13.32 -17.24
#